data_AF-A0A0Q9IEH9-F1
#
_entry.id   AF-A0A0Q9IEH9-F1
#
_cell.length_a   1.000
_cell.length_b   1.000
_cell.length_c   1.000
_cell.angle_alpha   90.00
_cell.angle_beta   90.00
_cell.angle_gamma   90.00
#
_symmetry.space_group_name_H-M   'P 1'
#
loop_
_entity.id
_entity.type
_entity.pdbx_description
1 polymer ?
#
loop_
_entity_poly.entity_id
_entity_poly.type
_entity_poly.pdbx_seq_one_letter_code
_entity_poly.pdbx_strand_id
1 'polypeptide(L)'
;MERTELEALRERVPCAAVLEKAGFAIDLQQSTRKAVKYRRGDAIVIVIHAGRGWCDALSEAKGDVFGLVEHLDGVSFVEGLDRAASLVGYTPKDPAWPRPPRASGRVLSIAERWSRRRKPWLGSMVWRNLRDERGLPDALIPSAASVASSRQSKIFSMSAS
;
A
#
# COMPACT_ATOMS: atom_id res chain seq x y z
N MET A 1 -27.79 21.65 -1.65
CA MET A 1 -26.68 21.17 -2.49
C MET A 1 -27.10 19.82 -3.04
N GLU A 2 -27.03 19.64 -4.35
CA GLU A 2 -27.41 18.40 -5.02
C GLU A 2 -26.32 17.34 -4.81
N ARG A 3 -26.71 16.06 -4.79
CA ARG A 3 -25.76 14.94 -4.62
C ARG A 3 -24.63 14.97 -5.67
N THR A 4 -24.97 15.38 -6.89
CA THR A 4 -24.04 15.50 -8.01
C THR A 4 -22.95 16.55 -7.76
N GLU A 5 -23.30 17.65 -7.11
CA GLU A 5 -22.34 18.72 -6.77
C GLU A 5 -21.33 18.22 -5.73
N LEU A 6 -21.80 17.44 -4.75
CA LEU A 6 -20.95 16.84 -3.73
C LEU A 6 -19.97 15.82 -4.32
N GLU A 7 -20.45 14.95 -5.21
CA GLU A 7 -19.61 13.98 -5.91
C GLU A 7 -18.56 14.70 -6.77
N ALA A 8 -18.95 15.73 -7.53
CA ALA A 8 -18.03 16.53 -8.34
C ALA A 8 -16.95 17.21 -7.48
N LEU A 9 -17.32 17.75 -6.32
CA LEU A 9 -16.36 18.36 -5.40
C LEU A 9 -15.38 17.33 -4.83
N ARG A 10 -15.87 16.15 -4.45
CA ARG A 10 -15.05 15.02 -3.99
C ARG A 10 -14.04 14.57 -5.03
N GLU A 11 -14.37 14.65 -6.32
CA GLU A 11 -13.43 14.30 -7.39
C GLU A 11 -12.35 15.34 -7.64
N ARG A 12 -12.67 16.63 -7.42
CA ARG A 12 -11.78 17.76 -7.73
C ARG A 12 -10.75 18.06 -6.64
N VAL A 13 -11.02 17.64 -5.40
CA VAL A 13 -10.16 17.96 -4.25
C VAL A 13 -9.48 16.68 -3.75
N PRO A 14 -8.18 16.49 -4.02
CA PRO A 14 -7.44 15.35 -3.49
C PRO A 14 -7.22 15.50 -1.98
N CYS A 15 -7.24 14.40 -1.23
CA CYS A 15 -6.96 14.39 0.22
C CYS A 15 -5.59 15.00 0.56
N ALA A 16 -4.61 14.88 -0.35
CA ALA A 16 -3.30 15.49 -0.21
C ALA A 16 -3.36 17.03 -0.06
N ALA A 17 -4.31 17.70 -0.71
CA ALA A 17 -4.48 19.15 -0.60
C ALA A 17 -4.81 19.57 0.84
N VAL A 18 -5.73 18.83 1.49
CA VAL A 18 -6.12 19.06 2.88
C VAL A 18 -4.93 18.84 3.81
N LEU A 19 -4.20 17.74 3.62
CA LEU A 19 -3.06 17.37 4.47
C LEU A 19 -1.91 18.39 4.37
N GLU A 20 -1.55 18.82 3.18
CA GLU A 20 -0.49 19.84 3.00
C GLU A 20 -0.87 21.18 3.62
N LYS A 21 -2.14 21.60 3.49
CA LYS A 21 -2.65 22.81 4.16
C LYS A 21 -2.66 22.68 5.68
N ALA A 22 -2.92 21.48 6.19
CA ALA A 22 -2.84 21.16 7.62
C ALA A 22 -1.39 20.98 8.11
N GLY A 23 -0.38 21.18 7.26
CA GLY A 23 1.04 21.12 7.61
C GLY A 23 1.63 19.72 7.67
N PHE A 24 0.97 18.72 7.09
CA PHE A 24 1.55 17.38 6.95
C PHE A 24 2.61 17.35 5.85
N ALA A 25 3.65 16.56 6.08
CA ALA A 25 4.70 16.29 5.11
C ALA A 25 4.66 14.82 4.64
N ILE A 26 5.03 14.57 3.39
CA ILE A 26 5.09 13.22 2.83
C ILE A 26 6.26 12.45 3.47
N ASP A 27 5.97 11.29 4.05
CA ASP A 27 6.97 10.30 4.44
C ASP A 27 7.21 9.35 3.26
N LEU A 28 8.08 9.77 2.33
CA LEU A 28 8.33 9.03 1.10
C LEU A 28 8.96 7.65 1.37
N GLN A 29 9.74 7.52 2.45
CA GLN A 29 10.42 6.27 2.81
C GLN A 29 9.43 5.18 3.22
N GLN A 30 8.34 5.55 3.89
CA GLN A 30 7.31 4.62 4.33
C GLN A 30 6.09 4.57 3.41
N SER A 31 6.12 5.31 2.30
CA SER A 31 5.06 5.36 1.31
C SER A 31 5.25 4.35 0.19
N THR A 32 4.15 4.03 -0.49
CA THR A 32 4.16 3.28 -1.76
C THR A 32 3.39 4.07 -2.82
N ARG A 33 3.56 3.73 -4.09
CA ARG A 33 2.82 4.39 -5.19
C ARG A 33 1.30 4.38 -5.05
N LYS A 34 0.75 3.38 -4.34
CA LYS A 34 -0.70 3.24 -4.14
C LYS A 34 -1.19 3.76 -2.78
N ALA A 35 -0.27 4.05 -1.87
CA ALA A 35 -0.57 4.47 -0.50
C ALA A 35 0.51 5.44 -0.01
N VAL A 36 0.20 6.72 -0.01
CA VAL A 36 1.13 7.79 0.37
C VAL A 36 0.91 8.15 1.83
N LYS A 37 1.97 8.05 2.64
CA LYS A 37 1.94 8.38 4.06
C LYS A 37 2.32 9.83 4.27
N TYR A 38 1.54 10.50 5.11
CA TYR A 38 1.69 11.87 5.53
C TYR A 38 1.91 11.90 7.04
N ARG A 39 2.83 12.74 7.51
CA ARG A 39 3.13 12.90 8.93
C ARG A 39 3.08 14.35 9.39
N ARG A 40 2.62 14.55 10.63
CA ARG A 40 2.70 15.82 11.36
C ARG A 40 2.86 15.51 12.84
N GLY A 41 4.08 15.66 13.36
CA GLY A 41 4.44 15.11 14.67
C GLY A 41 4.23 13.60 14.68
N ASP A 42 3.46 13.11 15.66
CA ASP A 42 3.13 11.68 15.79
C ASP A 42 1.92 11.26 14.93
N ALA A 43 1.16 12.20 14.37
CA ALA A 43 0.02 11.88 13.52
C ALA A 43 0.48 11.28 12.19
N ILE A 44 -0.16 10.18 11.76
CA ILE A 44 0.14 9.49 10.51
C ILE A 44 -1.16 9.25 9.75
N VAL A 45 -1.32 9.92 8.61
CA VAL A 45 -2.46 9.74 7.70
C VAL A 45 -1.97 9.09 6.41
N ILE A 46 -2.68 8.09 5.92
CA ILE A 46 -2.34 7.37 4.69
C ILE A 46 -3.38 7.67 3.63
N VAL A 47 -2.96 8.32 2.54
CA VAL A 47 -3.79 8.60 1.37
C VAL A 47 -3.74 7.40 0.42
N ILE A 48 -4.92 6.90 0.05
CA ILE A 48 -5.15 5.71 -0.76
C ILE A 48 -6.18 6.01 -1.86
N HIS A 49 -6.57 4.99 -2.64
CA HIS A 49 -7.58 5.11 -3.70
C HIS A 49 -7.31 6.29 -4.65
N ALA A 50 -6.09 6.38 -5.17
CA ALA A 50 -5.66 7.43 -6.10
C ALA A 50 -5.86 8.86 -5.56
N GLY A 51 -5.69 9.07 -4.25
CA GLY A 51 -5.80 10.41 -3.64
C GLY A 51 -7.19 10.73 -3.09
N ARG A 52 -8.17 9.85 -3.32
CA ARG A 52 -9.60 10.12 -3.01
C ARG A 52 -10.04 9.60 -1.66
N GLY A 53 -9.25 8.70 -1.05
CA GLY A 53 -9.53 8.16 0.27
C GLY A 53 -8.34 8.29 1.19
N TRP A 54 -8.61 8.18 2.49
CA TRP A 54 -7.58 8.22 3.52
C TRP A 54 -7.94 7.31 4.70
N CYS A 55 -6.93 6.96 5.50
CA CYS A 55 -7.09 6.41 6.83
C CYS A 55 -6.07 6.98 7.81
N ASP A 56 -6.45 7.06 9.08
CA ASP A 56 -5.55 7.32 10.20
C ASP A 56 -4.84 6.02 10.59
N ALA A 57 -3.52 6.06 10.81
CA ALA A 57 -2.78 4.85 11.16
C ALA A 57 -2.85 4.50 12.66
N LEU A 58 -3.34 5.43 13.49
CA LEU A 58 -3.40 5.32 14.94
C LEU A 58 -4.84 5.18 15.48
N SER A 59 -5.84 5.18 14.59
CA SER A 59 -7.24 4.95 14.93
C SER A 59 -7.97 4.22 13.78
N GLU A 60 -9.27 3.96 13.95
CA GLU A 60 -10.10 3.37 12.89
C GLU A 60 -10.68 4.42 11.91
N ALA A 61 -10.31 5.69 12.08
CA ALA A 61 -10.81 6.79 11.26
C ALA A 61 -10.33 6.65 9.80
N LYS A 62 -11.27 6.82 8.88
CA LYS A 62 -11.05 6.72 7.43
C LYS A 62 -12.21 7.36 6.69
N GLY A 63 -12.00 7.73 5.44
CA GLY A 63 -13.07 8.28 4.63
C GLY A 63 -12.59 8.93 3.36
N ASP A 64 -13.36 9.92 2.92
CA ASP A 64 -13.07 10.79 1.79
C ASP A 64 -12.53 12.15 2.25
N VAL A 65 -12.41 13.09 1.32
CA VAL A 65 -11.92 14.44 1.59
C VAL A 65 -12.73 15.21 2.65
N PHE A 66 -14.05 14.99 2.75
CA PHE A 66 -14.88 15.71 3.72
C PHE A 66 -14.66 15.15 5.12
N GLY A 67 -14.70 13.81 5.25
CA GLY A 67 -14.38 13.15 6.51
C GLY A 67 -12.96 13.45 6.99
N LEU A 68 -12.02 13.72 6.07
CA LEU A 68 -10.67 14.15 6.43
C LEU A 68 -10.65 15.53 7.08
N VAL A 69 -11.39 16.49 6.52
CA VAL A 69 -11.47 17.85 7.07
C VAL A 69 -12.14 17.82 8.45
N GLU A 70 -13.25 17.08 8.58
CA GLU A 70 -13.91 16.89 9.88
C GLU A 70 -12.95 16.26 10.91
N HIS A 71 -12.19 15.23 10.51
CA HIS A 71 -11.23 14.56 11.39
C HIS A 71 -10.08 15.46 11.85
N LEU A 72 -9.52 16.26 10.94
CA LEU A 72 -8.35 17.09 11.25
C LEU A 72 -8.70 18.37 12.00
N ASP A 73 -9.85 18.96 11.68
CA ASP A 73 -10.22 20.28 12.19
C ASP A 73 -11.32 20.23 13.26
N GLY A 74 -11.95 19.07 13.49
CA GLY A 74 -13.02 18.89 14.47
C GLY A 74 -14.29 19.68 14.15
N VAL A 75 -14.55 19.93 12.87
CA VAL A 75 -15.67 20.76 12.39
C VAL A 75 -16.86 19.94 11.95
N SER A 76 -18.00 20.61 11.79
CA SER A 76 -19.18 20.01 11.18
C SER A 76 -18.98 19.71 9.68
N PHE A 77 -19.77 18.79 9.13
CA PHE A 77 -19.75 18.48 7.69
C PHE A 77 -19.93 19.72 6.80
N VAL A 78 -20.82 20.66 7.18
CA VAL A 78 -21.09 21.88 6.38
C VAL A 78 -19.85 22.78 6.33
N GLU A 79 -19.21 23.02 7.47
CA GLU A 79 -17.96 23.79 7.53
C GLU A 79 -16.82 23.05 6.83
N GLY A 80 -16.77 21.72 6.95
CA GLY A 80 -15.79 20.88 6.28
C GLY A 80 -15.93 20.95 4.75
N LEU A 81 -17.16 21.06 4.26
CA LEU A 81 -17.45 21.22 2.85
C LEU A 81 -16.96 22.56 2.31
N ASP A 82 -17.21 23.67 3.01
CA ASP A 82 -16.73 24.99 2.62
C ASP A 82 -15.19 25.04 2.58
N ARG A 83 -14.53 24.42 3.56
CA ARG A 83 -13.07 24.29 3.59
C ARG A 83 -12.56 23.45 2.43
N ALA A 84 -13.18 22.31 2.14
CA ALA A 84 -12.82 21.51 0.98
C ALA A 84 -13.01 22.28 -0.34
N ALA A 85 -14.11 23.02 -0.48
CA ALA A 85 -14.38 23.86 -1.65
C ALA A 85 -13.31 24.94 -1.87
N SER A 86 -12.77 25.51 -0.79
CA SER A 86 -11.66 26.48 -0.87
C SER A 86 -10.35 25.90 -1.44
N LEU A 87 -10.23 24.57 -1.48
CA LEU A 87 -9.05 23.87 -1.99
C LEU A 87 -9.19 23.41 -3.44
N VAL A 88 -10.31 23.71 -4.09
CA VAL A 88 -10.49 23.42 -5.52
C VAL A 88 -9.41 24.11 -6.34
N GLY A 89 -8.69 23.34 -7.15
CA GLY A 89 -7.57 23.83 -7.97
C GLY A 89 -6.22 23.88 -7.23
N TYR A 90 -6.19 23.56 -5.94
CA TYR A 90 -4.93 23.33 -5.25
C TYR A 90 -4.22 22.13 -5.86
N THR A 91 -2.93 22.29 -6.19
CA THR A 91 -2.10 21.22 -6.73
C THR A 91 -1.13 20.75 -5.64
N PRO A 92 -1.39 19.59 -5.00
CA PRO A 92 -0.48 19.03 -4.01
C PRO A 92 0.86 18.64 -4.65
N LYS A 93 1.88 18.47 -3.82
CA LYS A 93 3.19 18.00 -4.26
C LYS A 93 3.10 16.55 -4.68
N ASP A 94 3.46 16.28 -5.93
CA ASP A 94 3.59 14.91 -6.41
C ASP A 94 4.78 14.23 -5.73
N PRO A 95 4.60 13.01 -5.16
CA PRO A 95 5.69 12.27 -4.57
C PRO A 95 6.69 11.84 -5.64
N ALA A 96 7.93 12.35 -5.52
CA ALA A 96 9.03 12.03 -6.42
C ALA A 96 9.58 10.63 -6.15
N TRP A 97 8.94 9.60 -6.71
CA TRP A 97 9.34 8.21 -6.50
C TRP A 97 10.74 7.95 -7.08
N PRO A 98 11.75 7.59 -6.25
CA PRO A 98 13.05 7.21 -6.78
C PRO A 98 12.89 6.00 -7.68
N ARG A 99 13.50 6.05 -8.87
CA ARG A 99 13.53 4.91 -9.77
C ARG A 99 14.40 3.83 -9.13
N PRO A 100 13.90 2.60 -8.90
CA PRO A 100 14.78 1.55 -8.43
C PRO A 100 15.89 1.35 -9.46
N PRO A 101 17.16 1.20 -9.03
CA PRO A 101 18.25 0.90 -9.94
C PRO A 101 17.84 -0.35 -10.72
N ARG A 102 17.86 -0.27 -12.06
CA ARG A 102 17.61 -1.45 -12.89
C ARG A 102 18.71 -2.43 -12.54
N ALA A 103 18.37 -3.58 -11.95
CA ALA A 103 19.33 -4.66 -11.81
C ALA A 103 19.75 -5.07 -13.22
N SER A 104 20.95 -4.69 -13.63
CA SER A 104 21.56 -5.03 -14.92
C SER A 104 21.94 -6.52 -15.02
N GLY A 105 21.43 -7.36 -14.13
CA GLY A 105 21.63 -8.79 -14.15
C GLY A 105 20.70 -9.49 -15.12
N ARG A 106 21.20 -10.54 -15.78
CA ARG A 106 20.41 -11.50 -16.56
C ARG A 106 19.12 -11.85 -15.82
N VAL A 107 17.97 -11.63 -16.46
CA VAL A 107 16.68 -12.08 -15.93
C VAL A 107 16.71 -13.60 -15.92
N LEU A 108 16.99 -14.17 -14.74
CA LEU A 108 16.93 -15.60 -14.53
C LEU A 108 15.49 -16.07 -14.67
N SER A 109 15.31 -17.23 -15.30
CA SER A 109 14.03 -17.90 -15.31
C SER A 109 13.53 -18.15 -13.88
N ILE A 110 12.22 -18.29 -13.71
CA ILE A 110 11.61 -18.61 -12.41
C ILE A 110 12.28 -19.85 -11.81
N ALA A 111 12.53 -20.89 -12.62
CA ALA A 111 13.21 -22.12 -12.20
C ALA A 111 14.62 -21.85 -11.66
N GLU A 112 15.46 -21.10 -12.40
CA GLU A 112 16.81 -20.74 -11.95
C GLU A 112 16.81 -19.91 -10.66
N ARG A 113 15.82 -19.01 -10.49
CA ARG A 113 15.66 -18.22 -9.26
C ARG A 113 15.30 -19.08 -8.06
N TRP A 114 14.40 -20.05 -8.24
CA TRP A 114 14.01 -20.97 -7.17
C TRP A 114 15.13 -21.93 -6.78
N SER A 115 15.88 -22.46 -7.76
CA SER A 115 17.03 -23.35 -7.49
C SER A 115 18.16 -22.67 -6.71
N ARG A 116 18.29 -21.34 -6.84
CA ARG A 116 19.28 -20.55 -6.09
C ARG A 116 18.81 -20.16 -4.68
N ARG A 117 17.53 -20.34 -4.32
CA ARG A 117 17.08 -20.05 -2.96
C ARG A 117 17.68 -21.06 -1.99
N ARG A 118 18.17 -20.54 -0.86
CA ARG A 118 18.65 -21.38 0.23
C ARG A 118 17.47 -22.22 0.76
N LYS A 119 17.65 -23.54 0.81
CA LYS A 119 16.65 -24.44 1.41
C LYS A 119 16.46 -24.08 2.90
N PRO A 120 15.24 -24.20 3.46
CA PRO A 120 15.05 -24.10 4.89
C PRO A 120 16.00 -25.08 5.60
N TRP A 121 16.75 -24.62 6.59
CA TRP A 121 17.57 -25.48 7.44
C TRP A 121 16.90 -25.68 8.80
N LEU A 122 17.25 -26.78 9.47
CA LEU A 122 16.71 -27.18 10.76
C LEU A 122 16.79 -26.03 11.77
N GLY A 123 15.66 -25.70 12.40
CA GLY A 123 15.58 -24.64 13.42
C GLY A 123 15.39 -23.21 12.88
N SER A 124 15.46 -22.98 11.57
CA SER A 124 15.05 -21.68 11.00
C SER A 124 13.56 -21.40 11.24
N MET A 125 13.14 -20.13 11.32
CA MET A 125 11.72 -19.78 11.45
C MET A 125 10.86 -20.41 10.35
N VAL A 126 11.38 -20.47 9.12
CA VAL A 126 10.68 -21.12 8.00
C VAL A 126 10.55 -22.63 8.23
N TRP A 127 11.58 -23.30 8.74
CA TRP A 127 11.49 -24.72 9.09
C TRP A 127 10.46 -24.98 10.18
N ARG A 128 10.48 -24.19 11.26
CA ARG A 128 9.52 -24.29 12.36
C ARG A 128 8.10 -24.03 11.90
N ASN A 129 7.88 -23.01 11.07
CA ASN A 129 6.57 -22.76 10.46
C ASN A 129 6.08 -23.97 9.62
N LEU A 130 6.94 -24.52 8.77
CA LEU A 130 6.59 -25.67 7.93
C LEU A 130 6.27 -26.93 8.76
N ARG A 131 7.01 -27.16 9.85
CA ARG A 131 6.80 -28.29 10.75
C ARG A 131 5.58 -28.08 11.65
N ASP A 132 5.60 -27.00 12.42
CA ASP A 132 4.73 -26.80 13.58
C ASP A 132 3.36 -26.24 13.16
N GLU A 133 3.33 -25.31 12.20
CA GLU A 133 2.07 -24.69 11.74
C GLU A 133 1.47 -25.36 10.49
N ARG A 134 2.31 -25.99 9.66
CA ARG A 134 1.87 -26.65 8.41
C ARG A 134 1.91 -28.17 8.47
N GLY A 135 2.37 -28.75 9.58
CA GLY A 135 2.33 -30.20 9.82
C GLY A 135 3.19 -31.04 8.88
N LEU A 136 4.22 -30.46 8.25
CA LEU A 136 5.09 -31.19 7.34
C LEU A 136 6.08 -32.06 8.13
N PRO A 137 6.15 -33.38 7.88
CA PRO A 137 7.17 -34.24 8.48
C PRO A 137 8.58 -33.75 8.13
N ASP A 138 9.51 -33.82 9.09
CA ASP A 138 10.90 -33.34 8.90
C ASP A 138 11.57 -33.92 7.64
N ALA A 139 11.31 -35.19 7.32
CA ALA A 139 11.84 -35.87 6.13
C ALA A 139 11.33 -35.29 4.81
N LEU A 140 10.16 -34.64 4.82
CA LEU A 140 9.53 -34.04 3.65
C LEU A 140 9.83 -32.55 3.51
N ILE A 141 10.31 -31.85 4.54
CA ILE A 141 10.60 -30.40 4.46
C ILE A 141 11.70 -30.07 3.41
N PRO A 142 12.83 -30.80 3.31
CA PRO A 142 13.83 -30.56 2.27
C PRO A 142 13.30 -30.81 0.85
N SER A 143 12.33 -31.72 0.70
CA SER A 143 11.75 -32.17 -0.58
C SER A 143 10.50 -31.39 -0.98
N ALA A 144 9.73 -30.88 -0.02
CA ALA A 144 8.59 -29.99 -0.27
C ALA A 144 9.06 -28.66 -0.88
N ALA A 145 10.24 -28.18 -0.45
CA ALA A 145 10.90 -27.03 -1.05
C ALA A 145 11.26 -27.23 -2.53
N SER A 146 11.52 -28.45 -2.98
CA SER A 146 11.78 -28.76 -4.40
C SER A 146 10.50 -29.07 -5.20
N VAL A 147 9.50 -29.72 -4.59
CA VAL A 147 8.23 -30.08 -5.26
C VAL A 147 7.32 -28.86 -5.47
N ALA A 148 7.35 -27.85 -4.58
CA ALA A 148 6.65 -26.58 -4.79
C ALA A 148 7.13 -25.84 -6.07
N SER A 149 8.39 -26.05 -6.47
CA SER A 149 8.94 -25.52 -7.74
C SER A 149 8.23 -26.11 -8.96
N SER A 150 7.82 -27.39 -8.90
CA SER A 150 7.23 -28.09 -10.06
C SER A 150 5.74 -27.82 -10.26
N ARG A 151 4.99 -27.48 -9.19
CA ARG A 151 3.54 -27.19 -9.31
C ARG A 151 3.25 -25.81 -9.90
N GLN A 152 4.06 -24.79 -9.63
CA GLN A 152 3.82 -23.44 -10.18
C GLN A 152 4.19 -23.34 -11.67
N SER A 153 5.19 -24.09 -12.15
CA SER A 153 5.53 -24.16 -13.57
C SER A 153 4.40 -24.76 -14.42
N LYS A 154 3.65 -25.71 -13.84
CA LYS A 154 2.50 -26.33 -14.52
C LYS A 154 1.29 -25.39 -14.61
N ILE A 155 1.06 -24.57 -13.59
CA ILE A 155 -0.05 -23.60 -13.57
C ILE A 155 0.15 -22.49 -14.62
N PHE A 156 1.40 -22.08 -14.89
CA PHE A 156 1.69 -21.09 -15.94
C PHE A 156 1.79 -21.68 -17.36
N SER A 157 2.00 -22.99 -17.50
CA SER A 157 2.01 -23.65 -18.82
C SER A 157 0.62 -23.92 -19.39
N MET A 158 -0.45 -23.82 -18.59
CA MET A 158 -1.85 -23.97 -19.07
C MET A 158 -2.53 -22.63 -19.41
N SER A 159 -1.80 -21.51 -19.41
CA SER A 159 -2.31 -20.20 -19.84
C SER A 159 -1.61 -19.66 -21.10
N ALA A 160 -0.91 -20.54 -21.82
CA ALA A 160 -0.34 -20.25 -23.13
C ALA A 160 -0.60 -21.43 -24.06
N SER A 161 -1.85 -21.58 -24.49
CA SER A 161 -2.26 -22.24 -25.73
C SER A 161 -3.59 -21.61 -26.17
#